data_AF-A0A510J8C4-F1
#
_entry.id   AF-A0A510J8C4-F1
#
_cell.length_a   1.000
_cell.length_b   1.000
_cell.length_c   1.000
_cell.angle_alpha   90.00
_cell.angle_beta   90.00
_cell.angle_gamma   90.00
#
_symmetry.space_group_name_H-M   'P 1'
#
loop_
_entity.id
_entity.type
_entity.pdbx_description
1 polymer ?
#
loop_
_entity_poly.entity_id
_entity_poly.type
_entity_poly.pdbx_seq_one_letter_code
_entity_poly.pdbx_strand_id
1 'polypeptide(L)'
;MTKREKILSGIIVLLCVGILAVGYKAYNYRKVLIEKKKIIAQKDENFLKGMKLSYEAYTRLQLVDIMRTYGIRHPLSSSVSQVEFQTALTKTSESNQKYSNFLEENGFKDGKLSNLINKENPDFFTIQDKYQSFAKILDEEDAKSKKE
;
A
#
# COMPACT_ATOMS: atom_id res chain seq x y z
N MET A 1 1.33 14.15 -69.47
CA MET A 1 1.84 14.81 -68.26
C MET A 1 3.01 15.70 -68.60
N THR A 2 2.88 17.00 -68.34
CA THR A 2 3.95 17.97 -68.53
C THR A 2 5.03 17.84 -67.43
N LYS A 3 6.26 18.32 -67.66
CA LYS A 3 7.34 18.30 -66.64
C LYS A 3 6.89 18.99 -65.33
N ARG A 4 6.07 20.04 -65.42
CA ARG A 4 5.51 20.76 -64.27
C ARG A 4 4.52 19.91 -63.46
N GLU A 5 3.64 19.15 -64.12
CA GLU A 5 2.67 18.27 -63.45
C GLU A 5 3.35 17.13 -62.67
N LYS A 6 4.45 16.56 -63.20
CA LYS A 6 5.23 15.51 -62.49
C LYS A 6 5.93 16.04 -61.24
N ILE A 7 6.43 17.27 -61.28
CA ILE A 7 7.05 17.92 -60.12
C ILE A 7 6.00 18.22 -59.05
N LEU A 8 4.84 18.75 -59.48
CA LEU A 8 3.73 19.07 -58.58
C LEU A 8 3.18 17.81 -57.89
N SER A 9 3.01 16.70 -58.63
CA SER A 9 2.55 15.43 -58.04
C SER A 9 3.56 14.86 -57.04
N GLY A 10 4.86 14.99 -57.31
CA GLY A 10 5.91 14.58 -56.37
C GLY A 10 5.87 15.35 -55.05
N ILE A 11 5.67 16.67 -55.10
CA ILE A 11 5.55 17.53 -53.91
C ILE A 11 4.30 17.16 -53.10
N ILE A 12 3.17 16.90 -53.77
CA ILE A 12 1.92 16.50 -53.10
C ILE A 12 2.09 15.17 -52.37
N VAL A 13 2.69 14.17 -53.02
CA VAL A 13 2.95 12.86 -52.39
C VAL A 13 3.84 13.01 -51.16
N LEU A 14 4.89 13.83 -51.25
CA LEU A 14 5.83 14.07 -50.16
C LEU A 14 5.16 14.80 -48.97
N LEU A 15 4.29 15.77 -49.25
CA LEU A 15 3.47 16.44 -48.25
C LEU A 15 2.48 15.47 -47.58
N CYS A 16 1.81 14.61 -48.34
CA CYS A 16 0.89 13.60 -47.81
C CYS A 16 1.61 12.62 -46.87
N VAL A 17 2.81 12.15 -47.23
CA VAL A 17 3.63 11.27 -46.37
C VAL A 17 4.05 12.00 -45.09
N GLY A 18 4.43 13.28 -45.19
CA GLY A 18 4.76 14.11 -44.03
C GLY A 18 3.59 14.25 -43.05
N ILE A 19 2.39 14.54 -43.56
CA ILE A 19 1.16 14.66 -42.75
C ILE A 19 0.81 13.32 -42.09
N LEU A 20 0.91 12.20 -42.82
CA LEU A 20 0.67 10.86 -42.28
C LEU A 20 1.65 10.49 -41.17
N ALA A 21 2.94 10.82 -41.32
CA ALA A 21 3.96 10.55 -40.30
C ALA A 21 3.72 11.37 -39.02
N VAL A 22 3.36 12.65 -39.15
CA VAL A 22 3.03 13.51 -38.00
C VAL A 22 1.73 13.05 -37.34
N GLY A 23 0.71 12.70 -38.13
CA GLY A 23 -0.56 12.15 -37.63
C GLY A 23 -0.37 10.85 -36.86
N TYR A 24 0.48 9.95 -37.36
CA TYR A 24 0.81 8.70 -36.68
C TYR A 24 1.53 8.94 -35.34
N LYS A 25 2.52 9.85 -35.31
CA LYS A 25 3.20 10.23 -34.06
C LYS A 25 2.23 10.84 -33.05
N ALA A 26 1.34 11.72 -33.48
CA ALA A 26 0.33 12.33 -32.63
C ALA A 26 -0.68 11.30 -32.07
N TYR A 27 -1.11 10.35 -32.90
CA TYR A 27 -1.97 9.24 -32.48
C TYR A 27 -1.26 8.36 -31.43
N ASN A 28 -0.02 7.98 -31.69
CA ASN A 28 0.73 7.12 -30.78
C ASN A 28 1.01 7.84 -29.45
N TYR A 29 1.32 9.14 -29.49
CA TYR A 29 1.46 9.97 -28.29
C TYR A 29 0.17 10.00 -27.46
N ARG A 30 -1.00 10.22 -28.10
CA ARG A 30 -2.30 10.17 -27.41
C ARG A 30 -2.57 8.81 -26.79
N LYS A 31 -2.27 7.71 -27.50
CA LYS A 31 -2.43 6.34 -26.98
C LYS A 31 -1.58 6.11 -25.72
N VAL A 32 -0.30 6.47 -25.77
CA VAL A 32 0.61 6.37 -24.61
C VAL A 32 0.12 7.23 -23.44
N LEU A 33 -0.43 8.42 -23.72
CA LEU A 33 -0.93 9.32 -22.68
C LEU A 33 -2.17 8.76 -21.97
N ILE A 34 -3.06 8.12 -22.72
CA ILE A 34 -4.24 7.42 -22.17
C ILE A 34 -3.80 6.21 -21.32
N GLU A 35 -2.87 5.40 -21.82
CA GLU A 35 -2.32 4.26 -21.07
C GLU A 35 -1.64 4.71 -19.77
N LYS A 36 -0.81 5.77 -19.83
CA LYS A 36 -0.20 6.35 -18.63
C LYS A 36 -1.23 6.86 -17.63
N LYS A 37 -2.30 7.54 -18.09
CA LYS A 37 -3.39 8.00 -17.21
C LYS A 37 -4.09 6.82 -16.53
N LYS A 38 -4.34 5.72 -17.24
CA LYS A 38 -4.92 4.50 -16.65
C LYS A 38 -4.01 3.91 -15.58
N ILE A 39 -2.71 3.84 -15.85
CA ILE A 39 -1.72 3.35 -14.88
C ILE A 39 -1.69 4.24 -13.63
N ILE A 40 -1.72 5.57 -13.79
CA ILE A 40 -1.75 6.50 -12.65
C ILE A 40 -3.00 6.28 -11.82
N ALA A 41 -4.18 6.23 -12.44
CA ALA A 41 -5.44 6.01 -11.73
C ALA A 41 -5.44 4.67 -10.96
N GLN A 42 -4.91 3.60 -11.56
CA GLN A 42 -4.78 2.30 -10.90
C GLN A 42 -3.81 2.34 -9.72
N LYS A 43 -2.69 3.07 -9.86
CA LYS A 43 -1.73 3.27 -8.76
C LYS A 43 -2.34 4.07 -7.62
N ASP A 44 -3.10 5.11 -7.91
CA ASP A 44 -3.79 5.92 -6.90
C ASP A 44 -4.85 5.10 -6.17
N GLU A 45 -5.62 4.28 -6.88
CA GLU A 45 -6.60 3.37 -6.29
C GLU A 45 -5.92 2.34 -5.36
N ASN A 46 -4.84 1.72 -5.83
CA ASN A 46 -4.05 0.79 -5.01
C ASN A 46 -3.45 1.48 -3.79
N PHE A 47 -2.93 2.70 -3.94
CA PHE A 47 -2.39 3.48 -2.82
C PHE A 47 -3.48 3.77 -1.77
N LEU A 48 -4.65 4.27 -2.18
CA LEU A 48 -5.77 4.54 -1.27
C LEU A 48 -6.28 3.27 -0.59
N LYS A 49 -6.37 2.16 -1.33
CA LYS A 49 -6.74 0.86 -0.76
C LYS A 49 -5.72 0.39 0.28
N GLY A 50 -4.43 0.53 -0.01
CA GLY A 50 -3.35 0.21 0.91
C GLY A 50 -3.40 1.07 2.18
N MET A 51 -3.60 2.38 2.03
CA MET A 51 -3.75 3.32 3.15
C MET A 51 -4.94 2.97 4.04
N LYS A 52 -6.09 2.65 3.43
CA LYS A 52 -7.29 2.22 4.17
C LYS A 52 -7.03 0.96 4.99
N LEU A 53 -6.42 -0.06 4.37
CA LEU A 53 -6.14 -1.33 5.04
C LEU A 53 -5.09 -1.18 6.16
N SER A 54 -4.06 -0.37 5.92
CA SER A 54 -3.04 0.00 6.91
C SER A 54 -3.69 0.69 8.13
N TYR A 55 -4.52 1.70 7.88
CA TYR A 55 -5.20 2.45 8.93
C TYR A 55 -6.18 1.58 9.74
N GLU A 56 -6.94 0.70 9.07
CA GLU A 56 -7.83 -0.25 9.74
C GLU A 56 -7.06 -1.22 10.63
N ALA A 57 -5.97 -1.81 10.12
CA ALA A 57 -5.10 -2.70 10.87
C ALA A 57 -4.50 -2.01 12.10
N TYR A 58 -3.97 -0.79 11.93
CA TYR A 58 -3.41 0.01 13.02
C TYR A 58 -4.44 0.36 14.09
N THR A 59 -5.61 0.87 13.69
CA THR A 59 -6.66 1.29 14.63
C THR A 59 -7.17 0.13 15.47
N ARG A 60 -7.32 -1.06 14.86
CA ARG A 60 -7.74 -2.26 15.59
C ARG A 60 -6.69 -2.75 16.58
N LEU A 61 -5.41 -2.68 16.20
CA LEU A 61 -4.30 -3.00 17.10
C LEU A 61 -4.29 -2.06 18.32
N GLN A 62 -4.48 -0.75 18.10
CA GLN A 62 -4.60 0.23 19.18
C GLN A 62 -5.78 -0.05 20.10
N LEU A 63 -6.94 -0.43 19.54
CA LEU A 63 -8.11 -0.78 20.35
C LEU A 63 -7.81 -1.96 21.29
N VAL A 64 -7.20 -3.03 20.77
CA VAL A 64 -6.82 -4.20 21.59
C VAL A 64 -5.85 -3.79 22.70
N ASP A 65 -4.86 -2.96 22.39
CA ASP A 65 -3.86 -2.51 23.37
C ASP A 65 -4.48 -1.64 24.47
N ILE A 66 -5.40 -0.74 24.11
CA ILE A 66 -6.17 0.07 25.05
C ILE A 66 -7.06 -0.83 25.93
N MET A 67 -7.76 -1.79 25.34
CA MET A 67 -8.62 -2.72 26.08
C MET A 67 -7.79 -3.58 27.06
N ARG A 68 -6.63 -4.08 26.63
CA ARG A 68 -5.69 -4.82 27.50
C ARG A 68 -5.23 -3.94 28.66
N THR A 69 -4.76 -2.73 28.36
CA THR A 69 -4.28 -1.77 29.36
C THR A 69 -5.37 -1.40 30.36
N TYR A 70 -6.60 -1.18 29.88
CA TYR A 70 -7.75 -0.87 30.72
C TYR A 70 -8.08 -2.03 31.66
N GLY A 71 -8.12 -3.27 31.14
CA GLY A 71 -8.39 -4.47 31.94
C GLY A 71 -7.35 -4.72 33.03
N ILE A 72 -6.06 -4.51 32.72
CA ILE A 72 -4.97 -4.61 33.72
C ILE A 72 -5.14 -3.56 34.82
N ARG A 73 -5.50 -2.32 34.46
CA ARG A 73 -5.65 -1.21 35.43
C ARG A 73 -6.94 -1.27 36.24
N HIS A 74 -7.97 -1.96 35.75
CA HIS A 74 -9.29 -2.05 36.39
C HIS A 74 -9.77 -3.51 36.46
N PRO A 75 -9.09 -4.39 37.21
CA PRO A 75 -9.36 -5.82 37.20
C PRO A 75 -10.75 -6.22 37.72
N LEU A 76 -11.41 -5.34 38.48
CA LEU A 76 -12.78 -5.53 38.98
C LEU A 76 -13.85 -4.84 38.13
N SER A 77 -13.45 -4.17 37.03
CA SER A 77 -14.37 -3.49 36.12
C SER A 77 -15.03 -4.48 35.18
N SER A 78 -16.36 -4.44 35.11
CA SER A 78 -17.16 -5.18 34.11
C SER A 78 -17.25 -4.45 32.76
N SER A 79 -16.59 -3.31 32.59
CA SER A 79 -16.71 -2.45 31.40
C SER A 79 -16.09 -3.04 30.12
N VAL A 80 -15.29 -4.09 30.24
CA VAL A 80 -14.77 -4.83 29.09
C VAL A 80 -15.14 -6.29 29.27
N SER A 81 -16.10 -6.79 28.49
CA SER A 81 -16.43 -8.20 28.52
C SER A 81 -15.33 -9.02 27.83
N GLN A 82 -15.08 -10.25 28.33
CA GLN A 82 -14.15 -11.18 27.70
C GLN A 82 -14.52 -11.47 26.24
N VAL A 83 -15.82 -11.49 25.93
CA VAL A 83 -16.36 -11.71 24.58
C VAL A 83 -16.01 -10.54 23.65
N GLU A 84 -16.16 -9.29 24.11
CA GLU A 84 -15.77 -8.11 23.33
C GLU A 84 -14.27 -8.07 23.08
N PHE A 85 -13.45 -8.39 24.09
CA PHE A 85 -12.00 -8.45 23.93
C PHE A 85 -11.58 -9.54 22.93
N GLN A 86 -12.17 -10.74 23.03
CA GLN A 86 -11.91 -11.82 22.09
C GLN A 86 -12.35 -11.46 20.66
N THR A 87 -13.47 -10.76 20.52
CA THR A 87 -13.95 -10.27 19.22
C THR A 87 -12.99 -9.24 18.64
N ALA A 88 -12.49 -8.30 19.46
CA ALA A 88 -11.52 -7.30 19.05
C ALA A 88 -10.20 -7.95 18.58
N LEU A 89 -9.70 -8.96 19.30
CA LEU A 89 -8.53 -9.75 18.90
C LEU A 89 -8.73 -10.43 17.54
N THR A 90 -9.84 -11.14 17.36
CA THR A 90 -10.17 -11.82 16.11
C THR A 90 -10.25 -10.83 14.95
N LYS A 91 -10.95 -9.70 15.13
CA LYS A 91 -11.07 -8.65 14.11
C LYS A 91 -9.73 -7.99 13.80
N THR A 92 -8.84 -7.85 14.78
CA THR A 92 -7.48 -7.35 14.56
C THR A 92 -6.69 -8.31 13.69
N SER A 93 -6.73 -9.61 14.01
CA SER A 93 -6.06 -10.65 13.20
C SER A 93 -6.57 -10.68 11.76
N GLU A 94 -7.89 -10.64 11.56
CA GLU A 94 -8.49 -10.57 10.21
C GLU A 94 -8.01 -9.34 9.41
N SER A 95 -7.90 -8.18 10.06
CA SER A 95 -7.46 -6.94 9.39
C SER A 95 -5.98 -6.99 9.04
N ASN A 96 -5.14 -7.49 9.95
CA ASN A 96 -3.71 -7.68 9.70
C ASN A 96 -3.49 -8.64 8.53
N GLN A 97 -4.25 -9.74 8.47
CA GLN A 97 -4.18 -10.67 7.35
C GLN A 97 -4.58 -10.03 6.02
N LYS A 98 -5.67 -9.25 5.99
CA LYS A 98 -6.09 -8.51 4.78
C LYS A 98 -5.02 -7.53 4.31
N TYR A 99 -4.38 -6.82 5.24
CA TYR A 99 -3.30 -5.90 4.91
C TYR A 99 -2.07 -6.65 4.36
N SER A 100 -1.65 -7.73 5.02
CA SER A 100 -0.55 -8.59 4.55
C SER A 100 -0.80 -9.16 3.16
N ASN A 101 -2.01 -9.67 2.90
CA ASN A 101 -2.39 -10.20 1.57
C ASN A 101 -2.33 -9.10 0.51
N PHE A 102 -2.80 -7.88 0.82
CA PHE A 102 -2.71 -6.75 -0.10
C PHE A 102 -1.25 -6.38 -0.43
N LEU A 103 -0.36 -6.38 0.58
CA LEU A 103 1.06 -6.13 0.38
C LEU A 103 1.70 -7.20 -0.53
N GLU A 104 1.33 -8.46 -0.35
CA GLU A 104 1.77 -9.57 -1.20
C GLU A 104 1.28 -9.43 -2.64
N GLU A 105 -0.02 -9.22 -2.85
CA GLU A 105 -0.63 -9.02 -4.17
C GLU A 105 0.00 -7.86 -4.95
N ASN A 106 0.47 -6.83 -4.25
CA ASN A 106 1.09 -5.65 -4.85
C ASN A 106 2.63 -5.68 -4.87
N GLY A 107 3.24 -6.83 -4.55
CA GLY A 107 4.70 -7.03 -4.68
C GLY A 107 5.56 -6.29 -3.66
N PHE A 108 4.99 -6.00 -2.47
CA PHE A 108 5.70 -5.40 -1.33
C PHE A 108 6.37 -6.44 -0.40
N LYS A 109 6.21 -7.75 -0.68
CA LYS A 109 6.64 -8.86 0.19
C LYS A 109 8.17 -9.00 0.35
N ASP A 110 8.97 -8.57 -0.62
CA ASP A 110 10.43 -8.83 -0.66
C ASP A 110 11.28 -7.80 0.11
N GLY A 111 10.81 -7.32 1.26
CA GLY A 111 11.54 -6.33 2.05
C GLY A 111 11.72 -4.97 1.36
N LYS A 112 11.04 -4.71 0.23
CA LYS A 112 11.07 -3.40 -0.46
C LYS A 112 10.58 -2.28 0.45
N LEU A 113 9.52 -2.53 1.21
CA LEU A 113 9.00 -1.58 2.18
C LEU A 113 10.00 -1.37 3.33
N SER A 114 10.56 -2.46 3.86
CA SER A 114 11.60 -2.41 4.90
C SER A 114 12.85 -1.65 4.44
N ASN A 115 13.28 -1.83 3.19
CA ASN A 115 14.42 -1.14 2.59
C ASN A 115 14.12 0.35 2.36
N LEU A 116 12.90 0.69 1.92
CA LEU A 116 12.46 2.07 1.80
C LEU A 116 12.45 2.76 3.16
N ILE A 117 11.87 2.11 4.18
CA ILE A 117 11.84 2.62 5.54
C ILE A 117 13.27 2.78 6.09
N ASN A 118 14.15 1.81 5.91
CA ASN A 118 15.55 1.93 6.32
C ASN A 118 16.27 3.10 5.66
N LYS A 119 15.98 3.36 4.39
CA LYS A 119 16.57 4.47 3.64
C LYS A 119 16.06 5.83 4.13
N GLU A 120 14.77 5.93 4.43
CA GLU A 120 14.12 7.20 4.77
C GLU A 120 14.14 7.49 6.28
N ASN A 121 14.12 6.45 7.10
CA ASN A 121 14.07 6.53 8.55
C ASN A 121 14.87 5.38 9.20
N PRO A 122 16.21 5.48 9.23
CA PRO A 122 17.10 4.39 9.64
C PRO A 122 16.97 4.01 11.13
N ASP A 123 16.43 4.90 11.96
CA ASP A 123 16.17 4.64 13.39
C ASP A 123 14.92 3.77 13.62
N PHE A 124 14.04 3.64 12.62
CA PHE A 124 12.77 2.94 12.74
C PHE A 124 12.95 1.49 13.21
N PHE A 125 13.91 0.76 12.64
CA PHE A 125 14.17 -0.62 13.04
C PHE A 125 14.74 -0.73 14.45
N THR A 126 15.52 0.26 14.90
CA THR A 126 16.00 0.30 16.28
C THR A 126 14.85 0.51 17.26
N ILE A 127 13.87 1.34 16.89
CA ILE A 127 12.64 1.55 17.68
C ILE A 127 11.77 0.28 17.66
N GLN A 128 11.63 -0.36 16.49
CA GLN A 128 10.87 -1.59 16.32
C GLN A 128 11.45 -2.75 17.13
N ASP A 129 12.77 -2.93 17.12
CA ASP A 129 13.47 -3.96 17.90
C ASP A 129 13.29 -3.71 19.40
N LYS A 130 13.39 -2.44 19.85
CA LYS A 130 13.09 -2.09 21.24
C LYS A 130 11.66 -2.43 21.60
N TYR A 131 10.69 -2.08 20.76
CA TYR A 131 9.29 -2.43 20.98
C TYR A 131 9.09 -3.95 21.13
N GLN A 132 9.67 -4.76 20.23
CA GLN A 132 9.58 -6.22 20.30
C GLN A 132 10.24 -6.79 21.57
N SER A 133 11.36 -6.21 22.01
CA SER A 133 12.03 -6.63 23.24
C SER A 133 11.13 -6.42 24.47
N PHE A 134 10.45 -5.28 24.56
CA PHE A 134 9.50 -5.01 25.64
C PHE A 134 8.24 -5.89 25.56
N ALA A 135 7.72 -6.15 24.36
CA ALA A 135 6.60 -7.08 24.18
C ALA A 135 6.94 -8.48 24.71
N LYS A 136 8.15 -8.98 24.43
CA LYS A 136 8.61 -10.28 24.92
C LYS A 136 8.76 -10.32 26.44
N ILE A 137 9.29 -9.25 27.04
CA ILE A 137 9.39 -9.15 28.51
C ILE A 137 8.00 -9.22 29.16
N LEU A 138 7.03 -8.46 28.63
CA LEU A 138 5.65 -8.49 29.13
C LEU A 138 5.02 -9.88 29.03
N ASP A 139 5.24 -10.59 27.92
CA ASP A 139 4.73 -11.96 27.76
C ASP A 139 5.38 -12.95 28.74
N GLU A 140 6.67 -12.78 29.05
CA GLU A 140 7.39 -13.59 30.05
C GLU A 140 6.91 -13.30 31.48
N GLU A 141 6.59 -12.04 31.80
CA GLU A 141 6.02 -11.64 33.09
C GLU A 141 4.59 -12.17 33.28
N ASP A 142 3.74 -12.03 32.26
CA ASP A 142 2.37 -12.59 32.26
C ASP A 142 2.36 -14.12 32.36
N ALA A 143 3.36 -14.79 31.78
CA ALA A 143 3.51 -16.25 31.87
C ALA A 143 3.97 -16.73 33.27
N LYS A 144 4.71 -15.90 34.00
CA LYS A 144 5.12 -16.18 35.38
C LYS A 144 3.99 -15.98 36.37
N SER A 145 3.20 -14.90 36.23
CA SER A 145 2.09 -14.63 37.17
C SER A 145 0.96 -15.67 37.10
N LYS A 146 0.79 -16.37 35.96
CA LYS A 146 -0.17 -17.48 35.81
C LYS A 146 0.28 -18.81 36.43
N LYS A 147 1.53 -18.90 36.91
CA LYS A 147 2.08 -20.12 37.54
C LYS A 147 2.12 -20.03 39.08
N GLU A 148 1.85 -18.86 39.65
CA GLU A 148 1.61 -18.64 41.08
C GLU A 148 0.10 -18.69 41.39
#